data_AF-A0A1I5BEC4-F1
#
_entry.id   AF-A0A1I5BEC4-F1
#
_cell.length_a   1.000
_cell.length_b   1.000
_cell.length_c   1.000
_cell.angle_alpha   90.00
_cell.angle_beta   90.00
_cell.angle_gamma   90.00
#
_symmetry.space_group_name_H-M   'P 1'
#
loop_
_entity.id
_entity.type
_entity.pdbx_description
1 polymer ?
#
loop_
_entity_poly.entity_id
_entity_poly.type
_entity_poly.pdbx_seq_one_letter_code
_entity_poly.pdbx_strand_id
1 'polypeptide(L)'
;MLPSKKFWTISAGMLSSILLLLLLFRRNSPELFLSAFSFPLVPLAKILRSLSLKGGFYNVLAWLLYLDVSLSPLYVLFLRRKKERKLRELILAAGSGLLFLSLYQLMNPKGLAALYGDVGGETVFSTIMGGMLYSLLFSYIVLSALQALKEQDRTGLFAYGQGALYLMFLLFVFQVMGPLLWQWISKSETLIQGNTAMLGGLYGNDNLTISQFFLLLQFLLGALPYLLGIPLLYRGAKLLEISKKGTSEETMALSERLGKGSVTLIQTTVLMNLSYHFLQLLLLGNILSMEVTLLLPVLPMMASIGIYLLTVLLKENKALREDNDLFI
;
A
#
# COMPACT_ATOMS: atom_id res chain seq x y z
N MET A 1 -0.06 -14.48 20.34
CA MET A 1 0.71 -15.63 19.81
C MET A 1 1.06 -15.31 18.36
N LEU A 2 2.26 -15.63 17.90
CA LEU A 2 2.63 -15.45 16.50
C LEU A 2 1.86 -16.45 15.62
N PRO A 3 1.27 -16.02 14.49
CA PRO A 3 0.67 -16.96 13.54
C PRO A 3 1.72 -17.92 12.98
N SER A 4 1.34 -19.19 12.78
CA SER A 4 2.25 -20.22 12.27
C SER A 4 2.84 -19.84 10.90
N LYS A 5 4.03 -20.36 10.56
CA LYS A 5 4.63 -20.16 9.22
C LYS A 5 3.66 -20.52 8.09
N LYS A 6 2.83 -21.56 8.28
CA LYS A 6 1.78 -21.98 7.33
C LYS A 6 0.74 -20.89 7.11
N PHE A 7 0.35 -20.17 8.16
CA PHE A 7 -0.61 -19.06 8.06
C PHE A 7 -0.07 -17.94 7.16
N TRP A 8 1.21 -17.57 7.31
CA TRP A 8 1.84 -16.54 6.47
C TRP A 8 1.84 -16.96 4.99
N THR A 9 2.22 -18.21 4.69
CA THR A 9 2.23 -18.71 3.32
C THR A 9 0.84 -18.81 2.70
N ILE A 10 -0.17 -19.23 3.47
CA ILE A 10 -1.57 -19.26 3.00
C ILE A 10 -2.07 -17.85 2.74
N SER A 11 -1.77 -16.90 3.64
CA SER A 11 -2.15 -15.48 3.48
C SER A 11 -1.54 -14.88 2.21
N ALA A 12 -0.26 -15.15 1.94
CA ALA A 12 0.38 -14.73 0.69
C ALA A 12 -0.29 -15.36 -0.53
N GLY A 13 -0.55 -16.68 -0.51
CA GLY A 13 -1.24 -17.36 -1.60
C GLY A 13 -2.61 -16.75 -1.90
N MET A 14 -3.44 -16.57 -0.87
CA MET A 14 -4.77 -15.93 -1.00
C MET A 14 -4.67 -14.50 -1.53
N LEU A 15 -3.77 -13.68 -0.97
CA LEU A 15 -3.58 -12.31 -1.42
C LEU A 15 -3.10 -12.25 -2.87
N SER A 16 -2.13 -13.08 -3.25
CA SER A 16 -1.65 -13.20 -4.64
C SER A 16 -2.78 -13.60 -5.59
N SER A 17 -3.61 -14.59 -5.23
CA SER A 17 -4.76 -14.99 -6.04
C SER A 17 -5.78 -13.86 -6.21
N ILE A 18 -6.10 -13.15 -5.13
CA ILE A 18 -7.01 -11.99 -5.17
C ILE A 18 -6.42 -10.89 -6.08
N LEU A 19 -5.13 -10.59 -5.94
CA LEU A 19 -4.48 -9.57 -6.76
C LEU A 19 -4.41 -9.96 -8.23
N LEU A 20 -4.13 -11.23 -8.55
CA LEU A 20 -4.18 -11.73 -9.91
C LEU A 20 -5.59 -11.58 -10.51
N LEU A 21 -6.63 -11.94 -9.76
CA LEU A 21 -8.02 -11.73 -10.19
C LEU A 21 -8.33 -10.25 -10.40
N LEU A 22 -7.86 -9.36 -9.52
CA LEU A 22 -8.03 -7.91 -9.64
C LEU A 22 -7.27 -7.36 -10.86
N LEU A 23 -6.07 -7.87 -11.17
CA LEU A 23 -5.32 -7.46 -12.36
C LEU A 23 -6.00 -7.94 -13.65
N LEU A 24 -6.52 -9.16 -13.67
CA LEU A 24 -7.32 -9.67 -14.79
C LEU A 24 -8.59 -8.85 -14.98
N PHE A 25 -9.27 -8.51 -13.88
CA PHE A 25 -10.44 -7.62 -13.92
C PHE A 25 -10.09 -6.22 -14.44
N ARG A 26 -8.99 -5.63 -13.95
CA ARG A 26 -8.47 -4.33 -14.43
C ARG A 26 -8.18 -4.35 -15.92
N ARG A 27 -7.58 -5.44 -16.42
CA ARG A 27 -7.23 -5.62 -17.83
C ARG A 27 -8.48 -5.74 -18.71
N ASN A 28 -9.48 -6.52 -18.27
CA ASN A 28 -10.67 -6.79 -19.05
C ASN A 28 -11.74 -5.69 -18.95
N SER A 29 -11.74 -4.91 -17.88
CA SER A 29 -12.78 -3.90 -17.59
C SER A 29 -12.18 -2.68 -16.89
N PRO A 30 -11.36 -1.87 -17.59
CA PRO A 30 -10.67 -0.73 -16.99
C PRO A 30 -11.64 0.30 -16.41
N GLU A 31 -12.76 0.57 -17.08
CA GLU A 31 -13.78 1.52 -16.61
C GLU A 31 -14.42 1.10 -15.27
N LEU A 32 -14.77 -0.18 -15.13
CA LEU A 32 -15.32 -0.71 -13.88
C LEU A 32 -14.26 -0.72 -12.77
N PHE A 33 -13.00 -1.02 -13.11
CA PHE A 33 -11.91 -0.92 -12.15
C PHE A 33 -11.71 0.51 -11.64
N LEU A 34 -11.77 1.51 -12.53
CA LEU A 34 -11.69 2.92 -12.14
C LEU A 34 -12.87 3.36 -11.27
N SER A 35 -14.06 2.80 -11.52
CA SER A 35 -15.24 3.07 -10.68
C SER A 35 -15.06 2.68 -9.21
N ALA A 36 -14.14 1.77 -8.89
CA ALA A 36 -13.82 1.40 -7.51
C ALA A 36 -13.26 2.59 -6.69
N PHE A 37 -12.54 3.50 -7.35
CA PHE A 37 -12.06 4.73 -6.71
C PHE A 37 -13.19 5.69 -6.37
N SER A 38 -14.32 5.58 -7.06
CA SER A 38 -15.53 6.38 -6.82
C SER A 38 -16.50 5.71 -5.85
N PHE A 39 -16.22 4.49 -5.38
CA PHE A 39 -17.00 3.83 -4.34
C PHE A 39 -16.69 4.43 -2.96
N PRO A 40 -17.67 4.62 -2.06
CA PRO A 40 -19.10 4.38 -2.24
C PRO A 40 -19.89 5.59 -2.79
N LEU A 41 -19.23 6.69 -3.16
CA LEU A 41 -19.88 7.97 -3.48
C LEU A 41 -20.91 7.87 -4.61
N VAL A 42 -20.55 7.31 -5.76
CA VAL A 42 -21.43 7.27 -6.95
C VAL A 42 -22.66 6.38 -6.72
N PRO A 43 -22.54 5.13 -6.22
CA PRO A 43 -23.71 4.32 -5.91
C PRO A 43 -24.64 4.97 -4.89
N LEU A 44 -24.09 5.55 -3.81
CA LEU A 44 -24.89 6.24 -2.78
C LEU A 44 -25.64 7.43 -3.37
N ALA A 45 -24.97 8.29 -4.14
CA ALA A 45 -25.60 9.44 -4.77
C ALA A 45 -26.72 9.05 -5.75
N LYS A 46 -26.53 7.97 -6.53
CA LYS A 46 -27.57 7.42 -7.43
C LYS A 46 -28.80 6.94 -6.67
N ILE A 47 -28.61 6.23 -5.55
CA ILE A 47 -29.72 5.79 -4.67
C ILE A 47 -30.46 7.01 -4.11
N LEU A 48 -29.74 7.97 -3.52
CA LEU A 48 -30.33 9.17 -2.93
C LEU A 48 -31.10 10.00 -3.96
N ARG A 49 -30.53 10.17 -5.16
CA ARG A 49 -31.20 10.86 -6.27
C ARG A 49 -32.48 10.13 -6.69
N SER A 50 -32.43 8.80 -6.81
CA SER A 50 -33.61 8.01 -7.20
C SER A 50 -34.76 8.14 -6.19
N LEU A 51 -34.46 8.25 -4.89
CA LEU A 51 -35.44 8.51 -3.83
C LEU A 51 -35.97 9.94 -3.93
N SER A 52 -35.10 10.92 -4.14
CA SER A 52 -35.49 12.33 -4.27
C SER A 52 -36.45 12.55 -5.45
N LEU A 53 -36.20 11.91 -6.59
CA LEU A 53 -37.03 12.03 -7.79
C LEU A 53 -38.43 11.39 -7.65
N LYS A 54 -38.63 10.47 -6.69
CA LYS A 54 -39.97 9.92 -6.42
C LYS A 54 -40.91 10.92 -5.73
N GLY A 55 -40.40 12.05 -5.23
CA GLY A 55 -41.19 13.11 -4.62
C GLY A 55 -41.79 12.76 -3.26
N GLY A 56 -42.48 13.73 -2.66
CA GLY A 56 -43.20 13.57 -1.39
C GLY A 56 -42.33 13.04 -0.25
N PHE A 57 -42.79 11.97 0.40
CA PHE A 57 -42.09 11.30 1.50
C PHE A 57 -40.67 10.84 1.12
N TYR A 58 -40.48 10.31 -0.09
CA TYR A 58 -39.18 9.79 -0.53
C TYR A 58 -38.13 10.89 -0.68
N ASN A 59 -38.56 12.12 -0.99
CA ASN A 59 -37.65 13.26 -1.03
C ASN A 59 -37.16 13.67 0.37
N VAL A 60 -38.07 13.70 1.35
CA VAL A 60 -37.68 13.93 2.76
C VAL A 60 -36.74 12.83 3.25
N LEU A 61 -37.05 11.56 2.94
CA LEU A 61 -36.20 10.43 3.28
C LEU A 61 -34.80 10.54 2.62
N ALA A 62 -34.73 10.96 1.35
CA ALA A 62 -33.47 11.17 0.66
C ALA A 62 -32.60 12.23 1.36
N TRP A 63 -33.19 13.34 1.79
CA TRP A 63 -32.48 14.38 2.55
C TRP A 63 -32.00 13.89 3.92
N LEU A 64 -32.82 13.14 4.64
CA LEU A 64 -32.43 12.55 5.92
C LEU A 64 -31.25 11.59 5.77
N LEU A 65 -31.32 10.66 4.81
CA LEU A 65 -30.23 9.72 4.54
C LEU A 65 -28.96 10.43 4.04
N TYR A 66 -29.11 11.45 3.20
CA TYR A 66 -28.00 12.27 2.73
C TYR A 66 -27.26 12.93 3.90
N LEU A 67 -27.98 13.58 4.81
CA LEU A 67 -27.39 14.22 5.99
C LEU A 67 -26.78 13.18 6.92
N ASP A 68 -27.46 12.06 7.15
CA ASP A 68 -26.98 11.00 8.04
C ASP A 68 -25.66 10.39 7.57
N VAL A 69 -25.57 10.02 6.29
CA VAL A 69 -24.34 9.51 5.69
C VAL A 69 -23.24 10.57 5.73
N SER A 70 -23.57 11.83 5.43
CA SER A 70 -22.59 12.92 5.39
C SER A 70 -22.04 13.27 6.78
N LEU A 71 -22.87 13.15 7.83
CA LEU A 71 -22.49 13.40 9.22
C LEU A 71 -21.91 12.16 9.93
N SER A 72 -21.91 11.00 9.27
CA SER A 72 -21.37 9.76 9.85
C SER A 72 -19.96 9.87 10.46
N PRO A 73 -18.99 10.60 9.86
CA PRO A 73 -17.67 10.77 10.48
C PRO A 73 -17.72 11.58 11.79
N LEU A 74 -18.64 12.54 11.90
CA LEU A 74 -18.84 13.35 13.11
C LEU A 74 -19.53 12.57 14.23
N TYR A 75 -20.39 11.60 13.91
CA TYR A 75 -20.95 10.71 14.94
C TYR A 75 -19.85 9.92 15.65
N VAL A 76 -18.82 9.46 14.91
CA VAL A 76 -17.65 8.79 15.48
C VAL A 76 -16.89 9.71 16.44
N LEU A 77 -16.77 11.00 16.10
CA LEU A 77 -16.19 12.01 16.97
C LEU A 77 -17.02 12.17 18.26
N PHE A 78 -18.34 12.31 18.13
CA PHE A 78 -19.23 12.50 19.27
C PHE A 78 -19.26 11.31 20.24
N LEU A 79 -19.21 10.08 19.72
CA LEU A 79 -19.14 8.84 20.52
C LEU A 79 -17.81 8.70 21.25
N ARG A 80 -16.71 9.19 20.66
CA ARG A 80 -15.37 9.12 21.24
C ARG A 80 -15.03 10.42 21.98
N ARG A 81 -15.76 10.70 23.07
CA ARG A 81 -15.42 11.78 24.01
C ARG A 81 -14.12 11.48 24.76
N LYS A 82 -12.98 11.70 24.12
CA LYS A 82 -11.68 11.75 24.79
C LYS A 82 -11.01 13.09 24.51
N LYS A 83 -10.49 13.69 25.58
CA LYS A 83 -9.79 14.98 25.56
C LYS A 83 -8.54 14.90 24.68
N GLU A 84 -8.40 15.96 23.89
CA GLU A 84 -7.19 16.41 23.20
C GLU A 84 -6.65 15.49 22.11
N ARG A 85 -7.11 15.60 20.84
CA ARG A 85 -6.23 15.63 19.64
C ARG A 85 -6.90 16.31 18.43
N LYS A 86 -6.59 17.61 18.25
CA LYS A 86 -7.11 18.48 17.17
C LYS A 86 -7.05 17.87 15.76
N LEU A 87 -5.98 17.15 15.41
CA LEU A 87 -5.79 16.68 14.02
C LEU A 87 -6.75 15.55 13.61
N ARG A 88 -7.11 14.64 14.52
CA ARG A 88 -8.01 13.52 14.19
C ARG A 88 -9.45 13.99 14.09
N GLU A 89 -9.84 14.89 14.98
CA GLU A 89 -11.11 15.58 14.94
C GLU A 89 -11.25 16.37 13.63
N LEU A 90 -10.18 17.07 13.21
CA LEU A 90 -10.12 17.77 11.93
C LEU A 90 -10.30 16.82 10.73
N ILE A 91 -9.66 15.66 10.73
CA ILE A 91 -9.82 14.67 9.64
C ILE A 91 -11.26 14.16 9.56
N LEU A 92 -11.91 13.87 10.70
CA LEU A 92 -13.32 13.44 10.71
C LEU A 92 -14.25 14.58 10.25
N ALA A 93 -14.01 15.81 10.70
CA ALA A 93 -14.77 16.97 10.27
C ALA A 93 -14.60 17.26 8.77
N ALA A 94 -13.37 17.20 8.26
CA ALA A 94 -13.07 17.31 6.83
C ALA A 94 -13.73 16.18 6.04
N GLY A 95 -13.72 14.95 6.56
CA GLY A 95 -14.41 13.81 5.94
C GLY A 95 -15.92 14.04 5.83
N SER A 96 -16.54 14.63 6.85
CA SER A 96 -17.97 14.96 6.82
C SER A 96 -18.27 16.05 5.79
N GLY A 97 -17.48 17.12 5.75
CA GLY A 97 -17.62 18.17 4.72
C GLY A 97 -17.40 17.64 3.30
N LEU A 98 -16.43 16.75 3.12
CA LEU A 98 -16.15 16.09 1.84
C LEU A 98 -17.32 15.22 1.39
N LEU A 99 -17.88 14.38 2.27
CA LEU A 99 -19.05 13.55 1.97
C LEU A 99 -20.26 14.41 1.60
N PHE A 100 -20.52 15.47 2.38
CA PHE A 100 -21.61 16.42 2.12
C PHE A 100 -21.51 17.04 0.73
N LEU A 101 -20.33 17.59 0.37
CA LEU A 101 -20.07 18.21 -0.92
C LEU A 101 -20.18 17.19 -2.06
N SER A 102 -19.52 16.04 -1.91
CA SER A 102 -19.41 15.02 -2.95
C SER A 102 -20.79 14.45 -3.30
N LEU A 103 -21.56 14.06 -2.28
CA LEU A 103 -22.89 13.48 -2.49
C LEU A 103 -23.88 14.52 -3.04
N TYR A 104 -23.81 15.78 -2.61
CA TYR A 104 -24.68 16.84 -3.13
C TYR A 104 -24.48 17.08 -4.63
N GLN A 105 -23.21 17.19 -5.06
CA GLN A 105 -22.87 17.40 -6.48
C GLN A 105 -23.27 16.18 -7.32
N LEU A 106 -23.00 14.97 -6.85
CA LEU A 106 -23.34 13.74 -7.57
C LEU A 106 -24.86 13.47 -7.61
N MET A 107 -25.63 13.92 -6.61
CA MET A 107 -27.09 13.87 -6.65
C MET A 107 -27.68 14.83 -7.70
N ASN A 108 -26.92 15.87 -8.09
CA ASN A 108 -27.36 16.95 -8.98
C ASN A 108 -26.46 17.04 -10.25
N PRO A 109 -26.55 16.09 -11.19
CA PRO A 109 -25.74 16.03 -12.39
C PRO A 109 -25.81 17.29 -13.27
N LYS A 110 -26.94 18.01 -13.27
CA LYS A 110 -27.03 19.32 -13.99
C LYS A 110 -26.11 20.38 -13.38
N GLY A 111 -26.00 20.42 -12.06
CA GLY A 111 -25.10 21.34 -11.36
C GLY A 111 -23.63 20.91 -11.54
N LEU A 112 -23.39 19.61 -11.52
CA LEU A 112 -22.06 19.04 -11.78
C LEU A 112 -21.60 19.34 -13.22
N ALA A 113 -22.45 19.11 -14.22
CA ALA A 113 -22.15 19.39 -15.62
C ALA A 113 -21.88 20.89 -15.87
N ALA A 114 -22.55 21.78 -15.14
CA ALA A 114 -22.30 23.22 -15.23
C ALA A 114 -20.91 23.62 -14.71
N LEU A 115 -20.35 22.87 -13.75
CA LEU A 115 -19.05 23.18 -13.13
C LEU A 115 -17.87 22.42 -13.79
N TYR A 116 -18.10 21.20 -14.24
CA TYR A 116 -17.05 20.27 -14.70
C TYR A 116 -17.20 19.84 -16.16
N GLY A 117 -18.20 20.36 -16.87
CA GLY A 117 -18.51 19.98 -18.25
C GLY A 117 -19.37 18.73 -18.33
N ASP A 118 -20.07 18.59 -19.47
CA ASP A 118 -21.07 17.55 -19.69
C ASP A 118 -20.45 16.18 -20.01
N VAL A 119 -19.24 16.16 -20.57
CA VAL A 119 -18.55 14.94 -20.98
C VAL A 119 -17.43 14.62 -20.00
N GLY A 120 -17.55 13.50 -19.28
CA GLY A 120 -16.50 12.99 -18.38
C GLY A 120 -16.36 13.72 -17.04
N GLY A 121 -17.06 14.84 -16.83
CA GLY A 121 -17.00 15.64 -15.59
C GLY A 121 -17.38 14.84 -14.33
N GLU A 122 -18.44 14.02 -14.40
CA GLU A 122 -18.87 13.15 -13.29
C GLU A 122 -17.76 12.18 -12.88
N THR A 123 -17.18 11.45 -13.84
CA THR A 123 -16.14 10.44 -13.59
C THR A 123 -14.87 11.05 -13.00
N VAL A 124 -14.44 12.20 -13.51
CA VAL A 124 -13.26 12.91 -12.99
C VAL A 124 -13.53 13.39 -11.56
N PHE A 125 -14.67 14.04 -11.33
CA PHE A 125 -15.06 14.52 -10.01
C PHE A 125 -15.16 13.38 -8.99
N SER A 126 -15.87 12.30 -9.33
CA SER A 126 -16.08 11.17 -8.43
C SER A 126 -14.78 10.44 -8.08
N THR A 127 -13.86 10.33 -9.04
CA THR A 127 -12.55 9.71 -8.83
C THR A 127 -11.68 10.54 -7.91
N ILE A 128 -11.65 11.87 -8.09
CA ILE A 128 -10.90 12.78 -7.24
C ILE A 128 -11.46 12.78 -5.81
N MET A 129 -12.77 12.95 -5.67
CA MET A 129 -13.44 12.99 -4.36
C MET A 129 -13.32 11.67 -3.61
N GLY A 130 -13.46 10.54 -4.32
CA GLY A 130 -13.25 9.22 -3.73
C GLY A 130 -11.80 8.99 -3.31
N GLY A 131 -10.83 9.41 -4.12
CA GLY A 131 -9.41 9.41 -3.74
C GLY A 131 -9.13 10.24 -2.48
N MET A 132 -9.71 11.43 -2.37
CA MET A 132 -9.62 12.26 -1.15
C MET A 132 -10.25 11.57 0.06
N LEU A 133 -11.42 10.94 -0.11
CA LEU A 133 -12.10 10.20 0.95
C LEU A 133 -11.23 9.04 1.46
N TYR A 134 -10.67 8.23 0.56
CA TYR A 134 -9.76 7.14 0.93
C TYR A 134 -8.49 7.66 1.62
N SER A 135 -7.95 8.79 1.18
CA SER A 135 -6.79 9.43 1.82
C SER A 135 -7.10 9.88 3.26
N LEU A 136 -8.26 10.49 3.49
CA LEU A 136 -8.71 10.88 4.84
C LEU A 136 -8.93 9.66 5.73
N LEU A 137 -9.59 8.61 5.21
CA LEU A 137 -9.80 7.36 5.94
C LEU A 137 -8.47 6.70 6.32
N PHE A 138 -7.54 6.60 5.37
CA PHE A 138 -6.21 6.03 5.62
C PHE A 138 -5.45 6.85 6.67
N SER A 139 -5.47 8.18 6.55
CA SER A 139 -4.84 9.10 7.51
C SER A 139 -5.42 8.94 8.92
N TYR A 140 -6.75 8.80 9.03
CA TYR A 140 -7.42 8.53 10.30
C TYR A 140 -6.98 7.19 10.92
N ILE A 141 -6.88 6.13 10.12
CA ILE A 141 -6.45 4.80 10.56
C ILE A 141 -5.01 4.87 11.08
N VAL A 142 -4.10 5.50 10.33
CA VAL A 142 -2.68 5.65 10.72
C VAL A 142 -2.55 6.40 12.05
N LEU A 143 -3.20 7.56 12.20
CA LEU A 143 -3.16 8.31 13.46
C LEU A 143 -3.79 7.53 14.62
N SER A 144 -4.81 6.72 14.34
CA SER A 144 -5.45 5.86 15.34
C SER A 144 -4.53 4.73 15.78
N ALA A 145 -3.82 4.08 14.86
CA ALA A 145 -2.81 3.07 15.18
C ALA A 145 -1.65 3.67 16.00
N LEU A 146 -1.16 4.86 15.64
CA LEU A 146 -0.12 5.56 16.39
C LEU A 146 -0.55 5.90 17.82
N GLN A 147 -1.82 6.27 18.03
CA GLN A 147 -2.30 6.46 19.40
C GLN A 147 -2.39 5.15 20.16
N ALA A 148 -2.93 4.10 19.54
CA ALA A 148 -3.03 2.80 20.19
C ALA A 148 -1.66 2.33 20.68
N LEU A 149 -0.61 2.49 19.86
CA LEU A 149 0.78 2.20 20.22
C LEU A 149 1.28 2.96 21.46
N LYS A 150 0.92 4.24 21.63
CA LYS A 150 1.34 5.06 22.78
C LYS A 150 0.71 4.64 24.11
N GLU A 151 -0.45 3.98 24.06
CA GLU A 151 -1.22 3.58 25.23
C GLU A 151 -0.87 2.15 25.70
N GLN A 152 -0.02 1.42 24.97
CA GLN A 152 0.32 0.03 25.28
C GLN A 152 1.46 -0.08 26.30
N ASP A 153 1.39 -1.15 27.09
CA ASP A 153 2.49 -1.64 27.90
C ASP A 153 3.55 -2.34 27.03
N ARG A 154 4.64 -2.79 27.65
CA ARG A 154 5.74 -3.46 26.95
C ARG A 154 5.27 -4.72 26.21
N THR A 155 4.36 -5.51 26.78
CA THR A 155 3.91 -6.77 26.16
C THR A 155 2.98 -6.51 24.97
N GLY A 156 2.11 -5.50 25.08
CA GLY A 156 1.30 -4.98 23.99
C GLY A 156 2.17 -4.47 22.83
N LEU A 157 3.24 -3.74 23.12
CA LEU A 157 4.14 -3.20 22.09
C LEU A 157 4.76 -4.30 21.20
N PHE A 158 5.18 -5.42 21.78
CA PHE A 158 5.67 -6.57 21.01
C PHE A 158 4.58 -7.17 20.11
N ALA A 159 3.33 -7.24 20.56
CA ALA A 159 2.22 -7.73 19.75
C ALA A 159 1.89 -6.79 18.58
N TYR A 160 1.89 -5.47 18.81
CA TYR A 160 1.72 -4.48 17.75
C TYR A 160 2.88 -4.52 16.75
N GLY A 161 4.13 -4.69 17.22
CA GLY A 161 5.29 -4.86 16.34
C GLY A 161 5.18 -6.11 15.45
N GLN A 162 4.68 -7.23 15.99
CA GLN A 162 4.38 -8.43 15.21
C GLN A 162 3.31 -8.17 14.13
N GLY A 163 2.23 -7.46 14.50
CA GLY A 163 1.19 -7.04 13.57
C GLY A 163 1.72 -6.13 12.46
N ALA A 164 2.59 -5.19 12.81
CA ALA A 164 3.23 -4.28 11.84
C ALA A 164 4.13 -5.03 10.86
N LEU A 165 4.93 -6.00 11.32
CA LEU A 165 5.76 -6.84 10.45
C LEU A 165 4.91 -7.74 9.54
N TYR A 166 3.79 -8.26 10.04
CA TYR A 166 2.84 -9.02 9.23
C TYR A 166 2.14 -8.14 8.18
N LEU A 167 1.75 -6.92 8.54
CA LEU A 167 1.22 -5.94 7.60
C LEU A 167 2.24 -5.59 6.52
N MET A 168 3.50 -5.35 6.90
CA MET A 168 4.60 -5.14 5.94
C MET A 168 4.76 -6.34 5.00
N PHE A 169 4.58 -7.55 5.50
CA PHE A 169 4.63 -8.75 4.67
C PHE A 169 3.51 -8.79 3.64
N LEU A 170 2.28 -8.49 4.04
CA LEU A 170 1.17 -8.37 3.09
C LEU A 170 1.42 -7.26 2.07
N LEU A 171 2.00 -6.14 2.50
CA LEU A 171 2.39 -5.05 1.60
C LEU A 171 3.50 -5.47 0.62
N PHE A 172 4.45 -6.32 1.02
CA PHE A 172 5.48 -6.82 0.10
C PHE A 172 4.86 -7.71 -0.97
N VAL A 173 3.97 -8.62 -0.58
CA VAL A 173 3.22 -9.46 -1.54
C VAL A 173 2.40 -8.58 -2.46
N PHE A 174 1.71 -7.57 -1.92
CA PHE A 174 0.96 -6.59 -2.69
C PHE A 174 1.82 -5.83 -3.70
N GLN A 175 3.01 -5.36 -3.31
CA GLN A 175 3.90 -4.61 -4.19
C GLN A 175 4.35 -5.45 -5.39
N VAL A 176 4.72 -6.72 -5.17
CA VAL A 176 5.17 -7.61 -6.24
C VAL A 176 4.01 -8.02 -7.14
N MET A 177 2.90 -8.50 -6.56
CA MET A 177 1.77 -9.08 -7.30
C MET A 177 0.77 -8.04 -7.82
N GLY A 178 0.85 -6.79 -7.37
CA GLY A 178 -0.01 -5.69 -7.80
C GLY A 178 0.74 -4.72 -8.71
N PRO A 179 1.28 -3.60 -8.19
CA PRO A 179 1.89 -2.55 -9.01
C PRO A 179 3.03 -3.01 -9.92
N LEU A 180 4.00 -3.78 -9.41
CA LEU A 180 5.16 -4.22 -10.20
C LEU A 180 4.75 -5.15 -11.34
N LEU A 181 3.91 -6.15 -11.03
CA LEU A 181 3.40 -7.08 -12.03
C LEU A 181 2.55 -6.36 -13.09
N TRP A 182 1.69 -5.42 -12.67
CA TRP A 182 0.91 -4.61 -13.59
C TRP A 182 1.79 -3.76 -14.50
N GLN A 183 2.80 -3.08 -13.94
CA GLN A 183 3.71 -2.23 -14.71
C GLN A 183 4.45 -3.04 -15.78
N TRP A 184 4.91 -4.25 -15.44
CA TRP A 184 5.54 -5.15 -16.39
C TRP A 184 4.59 -5.59 -17.50
N ILE A 185 3.36 -6.00 -17.16
CA ILE A 185 2.32 -6.36 -18.14
C ILE A 185 2.05 -5.18 -19.08
N SER A 186 1.75 -3.99 -18.54
CA SER A 186 1.39 -2.83 -19.36
C SER A 186 2.54 -2.38 -20.25
N LYS A 187 3.79 -2.38 -19.75
CA LYS A 187 4.96 -2.01 -20.57
C LYS A 187 5.24 -3.03 -21.66
N SER A 188 5.05 -4.31 -21.36
CA SER A 188 5.23 -5.38 -22.34
C SER A 188 4.21 -5.26 -23.48
N GLU A 189 2.94 -4.98 -23.14
CA GLU A 189 1.89 -4.73 -24.15
C GLU A 189 2.21 -3.51 -25.02
N THR A 190 2.59 -2.38 -24.41
CA THR A 190 2.98 -1.16 -25.14
C THR A 190 4.19 -1.40 -26.04
N LEU A 191 5.20 -2.14 -25.55
CA LEU A 191 6.40 -2.45 -26.32
C LEU A 191 6.07 -3.32 -27.55
N ILE A 192 5.21 -4.33 -27.40
CA ILE A 192 4.81 -5.21 -28.49
C ILE A 192 3.94 -4.46 -29.51
N GLN A 193 2.93 -3.71 -29.06
CA GLN A 193 2.04 -2.96 -29.96
C GLN A 193 2.80 -1.86 -30.72
N GLY A 194 3.69 -1.13 -30.04
CA GLY A 194 4.48 -0.06 -30.64
C GLY A 194 5.50 -0.53 -31.67
N ASN A 195 5.94 -1.78 -31.62
CA ASN A 195 6.99 -2.31 -32.51
C ASN A 195 6.50 -3.37 -33.52
N THR A 196 5.23 -3.77 -33.46
CA THR A 196 4.58 -4.54 -34.53
C THR A 196 3.97 -3.63 -35.60
N ALA A 197 3.69 -2.35 -35.28
CA ALA A 197 3.25 -1.33 -36.24
C ALA A 197 4.46 -0.59 -36.86
N MET A 198 4.68 -0.75 -38.19
CA MET A 198 5.63 -0.05 -39.07
C MET A 198 7.14 -0.14 -38.72
N LEU A 199 7.54 -0.22 -37.46
CA LEU A 199 8.93 -0.18 -36.96
C LEU A 199 9.60 -1.57 -36.87
N GLY A 200 8.82 -2.65 -36.73
CA GLY A 200 9.36 -4.02 -36.66
C GLY A 200 10.13 -4.46 -37.91
N GLY A 201 9.82 -3.86 -39.07
CA GLY A 201 10.57 -4.06 -40.32
C GLY A 201 11.88 -3.25 -40.41
N LEU A 202 12.04 -2.17 -39.63
CA LEU A 202 13.20 -1.26 -39.66
C LEU A 202 14.31 -1.65 -38.66
N TYR A 203 13.93 -2.20 -37.50
CA TYR A 203 14.87 -2.49 -36.40
C TYR A 203 15.14 -3.99 -36.15
N GLY A 204 14.45 -4.88 -36.87
CA GLY A 204 14.58 -6.34 -36.74
C GLY A 204 14.02 -6.91 -35.43
N ASN A 205 13.75 -8.22 -35.41
CA ASN A 205 13.20 -8.92 -34.23
C ASN A 205 14.16 -8.99 -33.02
N ASP A 206 15.46 -8.78 -33.25
CA ASP A 206 16.49 -8.92 -32.21
C ASP A 206 16.41 -7.78 -31.17
N ASN A 207 16.17 -6.54 -31.61
CA ASN A 207 16.04 -5.38 -30.71
C ASN A 207 14.78 -5.45 -29.84
N LEU A 208 13.70 -6.05 -30.37
CA LEU A 208 12.48 -6.31 -29.61
C LEU A 208 12.72 -7.36 -28.52
N THR A 209 13.45 -8.44 -28.84
CA THR A 209 13.79 -9.52 -27.90
C THR A 209 14.68 -9.01 -26.76
N ILE A 210 15.69 -8.18 -27.08
CA ILE A 210 16.54 -7.54 -26.08
C ILE A 210 15.71 -6.63 -25.16
N SER A 211 14.81 -5.82 -25.72
CA SER A 211 13.95 -4.92 -24.94
C SER A 211 13.01 -5.68 -24.00
N GLN A 212 12.43 -6.80 -24.46
CA GLN A 212 11.59 -7.68 -23.62
C GLN A 212 12.38 -8.31 -22.47
N PHE A 213 13.62 -8.76 -22.74
CA PHE A 213 14.52 -9.28 -21.71
C PHE A 213 14.79 -8.23 -20.63
N PHE A 214 15.08 -6.99 -21.04
CA PHE A 214 15.29 -5.88 -20.10
C PHE A 214 14.05 -5.56 -19.27
N LEU A 215 12.85 -5.61 -19.86
CA LEU A 215 11.59 -5.43 -19.10
C LEU A 215 11.38 -6.54 -18.07
N LEU A 216 11.64 -7.81 -18.43
CA LEU A 216 11.56 -8.92 -17.49
C LEU A 216 12.61 -8.79 -16.38
N LEU A 217 13.83 -8.42 -16.73
CA LEU A 217 14.90 -8.18 -15.76
C LEU A 217 14.54 -7.04 -14.80
N GLN A 218 13.96 -5.95 -15.30
CA GLN A 218 13.46 -4.84 -14.48
C GLN A 218 12.41 -5.31 -13.47
N PHE A 219 11.47 -6.16 -13.90
CA PHE A 219 10.47 -6.74 -13.01
C PHE A 219 11.11 -7.62 -11.94
N LEU A 220 12.01 -8.54 -12.32
CA LEU A 220 12.67 -9.44 -11.38
C LEU A 220 13.51 -8.69 -10.36
N LEU A 221 14.29 -7.70 -10.79
CA LEU A 221 15.11 -6.87 -9.91
C LEU A 221 14.26 -5.94 -9.03
N GLY A 222 13.12 -5.47 -9.52
CA GLY A 222 12.14 -4.73 -8.72
C GLY A 222 11.46 -5.60 -7.66
N ALA A 223 11.17 -6.86 -7.98
CA ALA A 223 10.52 -7.82 -7.08
C ALA A 223 11.45 -8.38 -6.00
N LEU A 224 12.72 -8.59 -6.34
CA LEU A 224 13.67 -9.33 -5.50
C LEU A 224 13.82 -8.77 -4.07
N PRO A 225 13.94 -7.44 -3.83
CA PRO A 225 14.08 -6.89 -2.48
C PRO A 225 12.86 -7.19 -1.58
N TYR A 226 11.66 -7.23 -2.17
CA TYR A 226 10.44 -7.64 -1.47
C TYR A 226 10.46 -9.13 -1.16
N LEU A 227 10.83 -9.98 -2.13
CA LEU A 227 10.90 -11.43 -1.95
C LEU A 227 11.94 -11.83 -0.90
N LEU A 228 13.13 -11.25 -0.95
CA LEU A 228 14.18 -11.47 0.04
C LEU A 228 13.82 -10.93 1.42
N GLY A 229 13.00 -9.88 1.49
CA GLY A 229 12.53 -9.29 2.74
C GLY A 229 11.46 -10.11 3.47
N ILE A 230 10.71 -10.97 2.77
CA ILE A 230 9.67 -11.82 3.39
C ILE A 230 10.22 -12.69 4.54
N PRO A 231 11.31 -13.48 4.35
CA PRO A 231 11.93 -14.21 5.45
C PRO A 231 12.38 -13.34 6.63
N LEU A 232 12.87 -12.12 6.36
CA LEU A 232 13.30 -11.19 7.40
C LEU A 232 12.11 -10.73 8.24
N LEU A 233 10.98 -10.37 7.61
CA LEU A 233 9.77 -9.95 8.31
C LEU A 233 9.23 -11.06 9.24
N TYR A 234 9.15 -12.29 8.75
CA TYR A 234 8.72 -13.43 9.56
C TYR A 234 9.67 -13.68 10.74
N ARG A 235 10.99 -13.70 10.47
CA ARG A 235 12.00 -13.89 11.53
C ARG A 235 11.98 -12.75 12.54
N GLY A 236 11.76 -11.50 12.11
CA GLY A 236 11.61 -10.34 12.98
C GLY A 236 10.38 -10.48 13.88
N ALA A 237 9.26 -10.96 13.35
CA ALA A 237 8.06 -11.22 14.16
C ALA A 237 8.29 -12.36 15.17
N LYS A 238 9.04 -13.41 14.78
CA LYS A 238 9.50 -14.45 15.71
C LYS A 238 10.43 -13.89 16.78
N LEU A 239 11.37 -12.99 16.43
CA LEU A 239 12.26 -12.34 17.38
C LEU A 239 11.47 -11.56 18.44
N LEU A 240 10.47 -10.79 18.03
CA LEU A 240 9.57 -10.09 18.94
C LEU A 240 8.76 -11.06 19.82
N GLU A 241 8.46 -12.27 19.36
CA GLU A 241 7.75 -13.27 20.16
C GLU A 241 8.61 -13.81 21.30
N ILE A 242 9.80 -14.29 20.96
CA ILE A 242 10.73 -14.89 21.94
C ILE A 242 11.25 -13.84 22.92
N SER A 243 11.43 -12.59 22.46
CA SER A 243 11.86 -11.46 23.29
C SER A 243 10.84 -11.07 24.38
N LYS A 244 9.58 -11.51 24.30
CA LYS A 244 8.58 -11.24 25.34
C LYS A 244 8.97 -11.84 26.69
N LYS A 245 9.70 -12.96 26.68
CA LYS A 245 10.13 -13.69 27.88
C LYS A 245 11.50 -13.21 28.39
N GLY A 246 12.11 -12.21 27.76
CA GLY A 246 13.46 -11.72 28.05
C GLY A 246 14.48 -12.13 27.00
N THR A 247 15.71 -11.67 27.18
CA THR A 247 16.81 -11.87 26.22
C THR A 247 17.54 -13.18 26.52
N SER A 248 17.15 -14.25 25.83
CA SER A 248 17.83 -15.55 25.87
C SER A 248 18.94 -15.67 24.82
N GLU A 249 19.77 -16.72 24.90
CA GLU A 249 20.75 -17.05 23.84
C GLU A 249 20.07 -17.25 22.48
N GLU A 250 18.91 -17.93 22.43
CA GLU A 250 18.12 -18.07 21.18
C GLU A 250 17.73 -16.70 20.61
N THR A 251 17.34 -15.77 21.48
CA THR A 251 16.98 -14.39 21.10
C THR A 251 18.17 -13.67 20.48
N MET A 252 19.36 -13.83 21.06
CA MET A 252 20.59 -13.20 20.55
C MET A 252 21.06 -13.80 19.24
N ALA A 253 21.05 -15.13 19.11
CA ALA A 253 21.43 -15.81 17.87
C ALA A 253 20.50 -15.43 16.70
N LEU A 254 19.18 -15.33 16.96
CA LEU A 254 18.22 -14.89 15.94
C LEU A 254 18.40 -13.40 15.60
N SER A 255 18.64 -12.56 16.61
CA SER A 255 18.90 -11.12 16.45
C SER A 255 20.13 -10.88 15.57
N GLU A 256 21.24 -11.59 15.80
CA GLU A 256 22.44 -11.45 14.99
C GLU A 256 22.23 -11.86 13.53
N ARG A 257 21.56 -13.00 13.30
CA ARG A 257 21.24 -13.46 11.94
C ARG A 257 20.33 -12.49 11.20
N LEU A 258 19.37 -11.89 11.91
CA LEU A 258 18.49 -10.84 11.36
C LEU A 258 19.24 -9.56 11.02
N GLY A 259 20.16 -9.13 11.88
CA GLY A 259 20.99 -7.95 11.65
C GLY A 259 21.83 -8.10 10.38
N LYS A 260 22.56 -9.23 10.25
CA LYS A 260 23.34 -9.56 9.05
C LYS A 260 22.46 -9.60 7.81
N GLY A 261 21.34 -10.33 7.86
CA GLY A 261 20.41 -10.44 6.74
C GLY A 261 19.83 -9.10 6.29
N SER A 262 19.56 -8.18 7.23
CA SER A 262 19.04 -6.84 6.93
C SER A 262 20.06 -5.99 6.16
N VAL A 263 21.31 -6.00 6.62
CA VAL A 263 22.42 -5.30 5.93
C VAL A 263 22.67 -5.89 4.55
N THR A 264 22.73 -7.23 4.44
CA THR A 264 22.90 -7.91 3.15
C THR A 264 21.79 -7.56 2.18
N LEU A 265 20.52 -7.57 2.60
CA LEU A 265 19.39 -7.20 1.73
C LEU A 265 19.57 -5.77 1.19
N ILE A 266 19.90 -4.82 2.05
CA ILE A 266 20.10 -3.41 1.65
C ILE A 266 21.26 -3.30 0.65
N GLN A 267 22.42 -3.88 0.96
CA GLN A 267 23.59 -3.83 0.09
C GLN A 267 23.32 -4.49 -1.28
N THR A 268 22.75 -5.68 -1.29
CA THR A 268 22.40 -6.40 -2.51
C THR A 268 21.39 -5.60 -3.35
N THR A 269 20.39 -4.99 -2.71
CA THR A 269 19.38 -4.16 -3.40
C THR A 269 20.01 -2.95 -4.08
N VAL A 270 20.90 -2.23 -3.39
CA VAL A 270 21.59 -1.06 -3.94
C VAL A 270 22.50 -1.48 -5.10
N LEU A 271 23.32 -2.51 -4.91
CA LEU A 271 24.23 -3.02 -5.94
C LEU A 271 23.46 -3.44 -7.19
N MET A 272 22.37 -4.19 -7.05
CA MET A 272 21.57 -4.64 -8.19
C MET A 272 20.93 -3.48 -8.96
N ASN A 273 20.41 -2.46 -8.28
CA ASN A 273 19.85 -1.28 -8.95
C ASN A 273 20.93 -0.52 -9.74
N LEU A 274 22.11 -0.35 -9.16
CA LEU A 274 23.24 0.28 -9.85
C LEU A 274 23.69 -0.54 -11.06
N SER A 275 23.84 -1.87 -10.89
CA SER A 275 24.21 -2.78 -11.97
C SER A 275 23.20 -2.76 -13.11
N TYR A 276 21.90 -2.69 -12.81
CA TYR A 276 20.85 -2.62 -13.84
C TYR A 276 20.96 -1.35 -14.67
N HIS A 277 21.08 -0.18 -14.03
CA HIS A 277 21.23 1.08 -14.76
C HIS A 277 22.53 1.13 -15.59
N PHE A 278 23.61 0.54 -15.08
CA PHE A 278 24.86 0.42 -15.83
C PHE A 278 24.71 -0.50 -17.05
N LEU A 279 24.06 -1.66 -16.88
CA LEU A 279 23.75 -2.58 -17.99
C LEU A 279 22.87 -1.91 -19.06
N GLN A 280 21.86 -1.14 -18.63
CA GLN A 280 20.98 -0.40 -19.53
C GLN A 280 21.74 0.68 -20.32
N LEU A 281 22.73 1.33 -19.71
CA LEU A 281 23.59 2.31 -20.37
C LEU A 281 24.49 1.67 -21.44
N LEU A 282 25.05 0.48 -21.18
CA LEU A 282 25.91 -0.23 -22.14
C LEU A 282 25.15 -0.68 -23.40
N LEU A 283 23.85 -0.96 -23.29
CA LEU A 283 22.99 -1.45 -24.38
C LEU A 283 22.04 -0.38 -24.91
N LEU A 284 22.36 0.89 -24.71
CA LEU A 284 21.48 2.02 -25.07
C LEU A 284 21.08 2.04 -26.55
N GLY A 285 21.96 1.59 -27.45
CA GLY A 285 21.68 1.50 -28.89
C GLY A 285 20.74 0.37 -29.30
N ASN A 286 20.42 -0.56 -28.40
CA ASN A 286 19.71 -1.81 -28.70
C ASN A 286 18.37 -1.92 -27.93
N ILE A 287 18.04 -0.95 -27.07
CA ILE A 287 16.83 -0.93 -26.24
C ILE A 287 15.83 0.08 -26.81
N LEU A 288 14.61 -0.37 -27.11
CA LEU A 288 13.57 0.40 -27.79
C LEU A 288 12.69 1.24 -26.84
N SER A 289 12.81 1.04 -25.53
CA SER A 289 12.08 1.82 -24.52
C SER A 289 12.96 2.06 -23.30
N MET A 290 13.21 3.32 -22.96
CA MET A 290 14.04 3.71 -21.82
C MET A 290 13.23 4.49 -20.79
N GLU A 291 13.24 4.04 -19.55
CA GLU A 291 12.87 4.84 -18.39
C GLU A 291 14.03 4.80 -17.39
N VAL A 292 14.79 5.89 -17.31
CA VAL A 292 15.81 6.06 -16.26
C VAL A 292 15.15 6.71 -15.06
N THR A 293 14.40 5.92 -14.30
CA THR A 293 13.91 6.32 -12.98
C THR A 293 14.68 5.54 -11.92
N LEU A 294 15.36 6.24 -11.03
CA LEU A 294 16.06 5.64 -9.89
C LEU A 294 15.03 5.18 -8.86
N LEU A 295 14.44 4.01 -9.10
CA LEU A 295 13.37 3.43 -8.27
C LEU A 295 14.02 2.56 -7.18
N LEU A 296 14.65 3.21 -6.21
CA LEU A 296 15.07 2.50 -5.00
C LEU A 296 13.82 1.95 -4.30
N PRO A 297 13.75 0.65 -4.00
CA PRO A 297 12.61 0.07 -3.33
C PRO A 297 12.69 0.44 -1.85
N VAL A 298 12.24 1.65 -1.54
CA VAL A 298 12.33 2.29 -0.22
C VAL A 298 11.66 1.44 0.85
N LEU A 299 10.53 0.81 0.53
CA LEU A 299 9.74 0.06 1.51
C LEU A 299 10.52 -1.14 2.12
N PRO A 300 11.11 -2.07 1.33
CA PRO A 300 11.91 -3.15 1.87
C PRO A 300 13.19 -2.65 2.55
N MET A 301 13.81 -1.59 2.05
CA MET A 301 14.98 -0.99 2.70
C MET A 301 14.63 -0.44 4.10
N MET A 302 13.54 0.33 4.22
CA MET A 302 13.08 0.88 5.49
C MET A 302 12.67 -0.22 6.48
N ALA A 303 12.00 -1.27 6.01
CA ALA A 303 11.69 -2.42 6.85
C ALA A 303 12.96 -3.11 7.36
N SER A 304 13.96 -3.32 6.49
CA SER A 304 15.26 -3.89 6.87
C SER A 304 16.02 -3.00 7.84
N ILE A 305 16.01 -1.67 7.67
CA ILE A 305 16.59 -0.73 8.64
C ILE A 305 15.87 -0.85 9.98
N GLY A 306 14.54 -0.87 9.99
CA GLY A 306 13.76 -1.03 11.22
C GLY A 306 14.06 -2.33 11.97
N ILE A 307 14.18 -3.45 11.23
CA ILE A 307 14.59 -4.74 11.80
C ILE A 307 16.03 -4.66 12.32
N TYR A 308 16.96 -4.08 11.57
CA TYR A 308 18.34 -3.91 12.00
C TYR A 308 18.42 -3.10 13.32
N LEU A 309 17.72 -1.96 13.40
CA LEU A 309 17.66 -1.15 14.62
C LEU A 309 17.09 -1.94 15.80
N LEU A 310 16.03 -2.73 15.58
CA LEU A 310 15.50 -3.63 16.61
C LEU A 310 16.58 -4.60 17.13
N THR A 311 17.41 -5.15 16.24
CA THR A 311 18.48 -6.08 16.65
C THR A 311 19.56 -5.38 17.47
N VAL A 312 19.92 -4.14 17.13
CA VAL A 312 20.88 -3.31 17.87
C VAL A 312 20.33 -3.01 19.27
N LEU A 313 19.08 -2.53 19.36
CA LEU A 313 18.45 -2.22 20.64
C LEU A 313 18.35 -3.44 21.56
N LEU A 314 18.10 -4.64 21.03
CA LEU A 314 18.07 -5.86 21.83
C LEU A 314 19.46 -6.24 22.38
N LYS A 315 20.53 -5.99 21.59
CA LYS A 315 21.91 -6.23 22.03
C LYS A 315 22.32 -5.25 23.13
N GLU A 316 22.02 -3.97 22.96
CA GLU A 316 22.29 -2.93 23.96
C GLU A 316 21.54 -3.20 25.27
N ASN A 317 20.25 -3.54 25.19
CA ASN A 317 19.47 -3.90 26.38
C ASN A 317 20.01 -5.15 27.11
N LYS A 318 20.68 -6.07 26.40
CA LYS A 318 21.34 -7.21 27.03
C LYS A 318 22.60 -6.77 27.78
N ALA A 319 23.47 -6.01 27.11
CA ALA A 319 24.70 -5.50 27.69
C ALA A 319 24.42 -4.68 28.97
N LEU A 320 23.42 -3.79 28.93
CA LEU A 320 23.01 -3.01 30.10
C LEU A 320 22.50 -3.88 31.26
N ARG A 321 21.86 -5.02 30.98
CA ARG A 321 21.43 -5.96 32.03
C ARG A 321 22.62 -6.70 32.62
N GLU A 322 23.51 -7.20 31.78
CA GLU A 322 24.72 -7.90 32.20
C GLU A 322 25.63 -6.98 33.02
N ASP A 323 25.79 -5.72 32.62
CA ASP A 323 26.53 -4.71 33.39
C ASP A 323 25.87 -4.43 34.74
N ASN A 324 24.55 -4.26 34.78
CA ASN A 324 23.84 -3.99 36.03
C ASN A 324 23.88 -5.19 37.00
N ASP A 325 23.88 -6.41 36.49
CA ASP A 325 24.00 -7.64 37.27
C ASP A 325 25.43 -7.85 37.83
N LEU A 326 26.45 -7.15 37.30
CA LEU A 326 27.82 -7.16 37.86
C LEU A 326 27.98 -6.23 39.09
N PHE A 327 27.08 -5.27 39.28
CA PHE A 327 27.12 -4.29 40.38
C PHE A 327 26.24 -4.66 41.58
N ILE A 328 25.45 -5.74 41.50
CA ILE A 328 24.58 -6.27 42.57
C ILE A 328 25.25 -7.52 43.16
#